data_AF-A0A355RG96-F1
#
_entry.id   AF-A0A355RG96-F1
#
_cell.length_a   1.000
_cell.length_b   1.000
_cell.length_c   1.000
_cell.angle_alpha   90.00
_cell.angle_beta   90.00
_cell.angle_gamma   90.00
#
_symmetry.space_group_name_H-M   'P 1'
#
loop_
_entity.id
_entity.type
_entity.pdbx_description
1 polymer ?
#
loop_
_entity_poly.entity_id
_entity_poly.type
_entity_poly.pdbx_seq_one_letter_code
_entity_poly.pdbx_strand_id
1 'polypeptide(L)' 'AFEKMLIDNTMRRHRGSVSKVMEELSLPRRTLNEKMAKYKLQRSSYL' A
#
# COMPACT_ATOMS: atom_id res chain seq x y z
N ALA A 1 0.17 12.49 -6.75
CA ALA A 1 -1.14 11.85 -7.00
C ALA A 1 -1.70 11.35 -5.68
N PHE A 2 -2.96 11.69 -5.37
CA PHE A 2 -3.64 11.37 -4.10
C PHE A 2 -3.55 9.88 -3.72
N GLU A 3 -3.77 8.97 -4.67
CA GLU A 3 -3.70 7.52 -4.45
C GLU A 3 -2.33 7.05 -3.91
N LYS A 4 -1.22 7.62 -4.40
CA LYS A 4 0.12 7.30 -3.89
C LYS A 4 0.25 7.67 -2.42
N MET A 5 -0.26 8.84 -2.04
CA MET A 5 -0.19 9.34 -0.67
C MET A 5 -1.00 8.47 0.28
N LEU A 6 -2.19 8.03 -0.15
CA LEU A 6 -3.06 7.15 0.63
C LEU A 6 -2.37 5.81 0.91
N ILE A 7 -1.84 5.16 -0.13
CA ILE A 7 -1.16 3.87 0.01
C ILE A 7 0.12 4.02 0.85
N ASP A 8 0.93 5.05 0.63
CA ASP A 8 2.15 5.29 1.42
C ASP A 8 1.84 5.50 2.91
N ASN A 9 0.83 6.31 3.24
CA ASN A 9 0.44 6.58 4.62
C ASN A 9 -0.04 5.30 5.32
N THR A 10 -0.93 4.54 4.67
CA THR A 10 -1.46 3.28 5.22
C THR A 10 -0.37 2.22 5.35
N MET A 11 0.57 2.13 4.39
CA MET A 11 1.73 1.22 4.46
C MET A 11 2.64 1.55 5.66
N ARG A 12 2.92 2.84 5.91
CA ARG A 12 3.68 3.28 7.10
C ARG A 12 2.96 2.94 8.40
N ARG A 13 1.66 3.23 8.48
CA ARG A 13 0.84 2.97 9.67
C ARG A 13 0.82 1.50 10.05
N HIS A 14 0.72 0.62 9.06
CA HIS A 14 0.67 -0.84 9.26
C HIS A 14 2.02 -1.55 9.17
N ARG A 15 3.14 -0.80 9.18
CA ARG A 15 4.51 -1.35 9.12
C ARG A 15 4.68 -2.37 7.98
N GLY A 16 4.22 -2.00 6.79
CA GLY A 16 4.31 -2.82 5.60
C GLY A 16 3.38 -4.05 5.58
N SER A 17 2.42 -4.18 6.50
CA SER A 17 1.46 -5.28 6.49
C SER A 17 0.43 -5.13 5.38
N VAL A 18 0.65 -5.84 4.27
CA VAL A 18 -0.21 -5.82 3.08
C VAL A 18 -1.65 -6.22 3.40
N SER A 19 -1.88 -7.20 4.28
CA SER A 19 -3.24 -7.63 4.64
C SER A 19 -4.02 -6.52 5.34
N LYS A 20 -3.40 -5.80 6.27
CA LYS A 20 -4.05 -4.67 6.97
C LYS A 20 -4.30 -3.48 6.03
N VAL A 21 -3.38 -3.25 5.09
CA VAL A 21 -3.53 -2.19 4.07
C VAL A 21 -4.69 -2.53 3.11
N MET A 22 -4.84 -3.79 2.73
CA MET A 22 -5.97 -4.25 1.92
C MET A 22 -7.30 -4.06 2.65
N GLU A 23 -7.36 -4.39 3.93
CA GLU A 23 -8.55 -4.23 4.77
C GLU A 23 -8.93 -2.76 4.93
N GLU A 24 -7.96 -1.89 5.30
CA GLU A 24 -8.23 -0.46 5.51
C GLU A 24 -8.63 0.26 4.21
N LEU A 25 -7.97 -0.04 3.09
CA LEU A 25 -8.27 0.59 1.80
C LEU A 25 -9.40 -0.10 1.04
N SER A 26 -9.94 -1.21 1.56
CA SER A 26 -10.90 -2.09 0.86
C SER A 26 -10.45 -2.45 -0.56
N LEU A 27 -9.15 -2.76 -0.72
CA LEU A 27 -8.54 -3.09 -2.02
C LEU A 27 -8.20 -4.58 -2.13
N PRO A 28 -8.49 -5.21 -3.27
CA PRO A 28 -8.00 -6.57 -3.53
C PRO A 28 -6.48 -6.56 -3.74
N ARG A 29 -5.83 -7.67 -3.37
CA ARG A 29 -4.35 -7.79 -3.39
C ARG A 29 -3.72 -7.43 -4.73
N ARG A 30 -4.31 -7.87 -5.85
CA ARG A 30 -3.79 -7.56 -7.20
C ARG A 30 -3.77 -6.06 -7.44
N THR A 31 -4.89 -5.37 -7.19
CA THR A 31 -5.00 -3.92 -7.37
C THR A 31 -4.01 -3.17 -6.48
N LEU A 32 -3.87 -3.57 -5.21
CA LEU A 32 -2.88 -2.97 -4.31
C LEU A 32 -1.45 -3.13 -4.87
N ASN A 33 -1.09 -4.33 -5.33
CA ASN A 33 0.23 -4.59 -5.92
C ASN A 33 0.47 -3.80 -7.20
N GLU A 34 -0.51 -3.72 -8.10
CA GLU A 34 -0.43 -2.93 -9.34
C GLU A 34 -0.21 -1.45 -9.02
N LYS A 35 -0.94 -0.91 -8.04
CA LYS A 35 -0.79 0.48 -7.59
C LYS A 35 0.57 0.71 -6.94
N MET A 36 1.02 -0.20 -6.08
CA MET A 36 2.35 -0.13 -5.47
C MET A 36 3.45 -0.16 -6.53
N ALA A 37 3.36 -1.04 -7.52
CA ALA A 37 4.30 -1.10 -8.64
C ALA A 37 4.26 0.21 -9.48
N LYS A 38 3.06 0.68 -9.84
CA LYS A 38 2.85 1.93 -10.58
C LYS A 38 3.48 3.13 -9.88
N TYR A 39 3.40 3.19 -8.55
CA TYR A 39 3.95 4.29 -7.75
C TYR A 39 5.35 4.01 -7.19
N LYS A 40 5.98 2.88 -7.56
CA LYS A 40 7.28 2.44 -7.07
C LYS A 40 7.37 2.35 -5.53
N LEU A 41 6.27 2.00 -4.87
CA LEU A 41 6.21 1.75 -3.43
C LEU A 41 6.68 0.32 -3.18
N GLN A 42 7.73 0.16 -2.38
CA GLN A 42 8.30 -1.14 -2.05
C GLN A 42 7.95 -1.50 -0.62
N ARG A 43 7.41 -2.72 -0.40
CA ARG A 43 7.07 -3.17 0.96
C ARG A 43 8.26 -3.11 1.92
N SER A 44 9.46 -3.41 1.43
CA SER A 44 10.71 -3.37 2.19
C SER A 44 11.04 -1.98 2.75
N SER A 45 10.53 -0.90 2.17
CA SER A 45 10.70 0.46 2.70
C SER A 45 9.84 0.77 3.92
N TYR A 46 8.92 -0.14 4.31
CA TYR A 46 7.98 0.05 5.40
C TYR A 46 8.05 -1.07 6.46
N LEU A 47 8.99 -2.02 6.32
CA LEU A 47 9.27 -3.07 7.30
C LEU A 47 10.12 -2.53 8.45
#